data_AF-A0AAD7WVM8-F1
#
_entry.id   AF-A0AAD7WVM8-F1
#
_cell.length_a   1.000
_cell.length_b   1.000
_cell.length_c   1.000
_cell.angle_alpha   90.00
_cell.angle_beta   90.00
_cell.angle_gamma   90.00
#
_symmetry.space_group_name_H-M   'P 1'
#
loop_
_entity.id
_entity.type
_entity.pdbx_description
1 polymer ?
#
loop_
_entity_poly.entity_id
_entity_poly.type
_entity_poly.pdbx_seq_one_letter_code
_entity_poly.pdbx_strand_id
1 'polypeptide(L)'
;MRISLSLWALNFTMKDDADSDVASANTEIDDILSQISDLDKWREIFNSRGEGGCESCLAPPAYRHLQNTMAEYQELLNTIRALQPSRQNYIEILQKEVQRSQDRPLERGKPEEEGEDGAGRPPSSSRPSRENTMLLTVPYSIPRALAISPGLGGLPVSPELAVNLRKVLFGNTFHIFNYEWKKPFFKFREPYSDLGYALEAERGGARAIQMVVQANIIKYLLFTRNTGSGCSHMQSLSEVGEKEQERALAAALTDILWTAGEEQSATVSLVTSEYSFAPHLEYKLDNFTERLQLFNFKEKEDIQKFIYEHIQCFKEEGSHGVILFLYSLIFSRTIDRLREDLDSTTSHLLHVSLGNFACRQALMNLLLTGRASPNVFNGTLQYDEHGDPLEQPLHGILARSDVGYLHWSREQVDHSKLPMVGSMLKTPKLPIWVCSINGTYSILFSPNRSLLSDWKMEHLFDLHFYNGQPSQKSTALLTIGKAHLLLLICIQSYENMFTVGSMLKTPKLPIWVCSINGTYSILFSPNRSLLSDWKMEHLFDLHFYNGQPSQKSTALLTIDTHSHHWETGKRDSQGDPEKRFPSVEMTIRTKWEGAAIDWNGTVPFF
;
A
#
# COMPACT_ATOMS: atom_id res chain seq x y z
N MET A 1 0.01 -8.75 -25.78
CA MET A 1 -1.32 -8.82 -25.13
C MET A 1 -1.55 -7.74 -24.06
N ARG A 2 -0.61 -7.48 -23.12
CA ARG A 2 -0.75 -6.36 -22.14
C ARG A 2 -0.67 -4.96 -22.77
N ILE A 3 0.06 -4.78 -23.87
CA ILE A 3 0.20 -3.49 -24.57
C ILE A 3 -1.03 -3.16 -25.45
N SER A 4 -1.71 -4.16 -26.02
CA SER A 4 -2.99 -3.95 -26.74
C SER A 4 -4.11 -3.44 -25.84
N LEU A 5 -4.11 -3.82 -24.56
CA LEU A 5 -5.06 -3.31 -23.56
C LEU A 5 -4.74 -1.85 -23.18
N SER A 6 -3.47 -1.47 -23.12
CA SER A 6 -3.04 -0.09 -22.92
C SER A 6 -3.34 0.81 -24.12
N LEU A 7 -3.20 0.30 -25.35
CA LEU A 7 -3.57 1.02 -26.58
C LEU A 7 -5.09 1.13 -26.78
N TRP A 8 -5.87 0.14 -26.33
CA TRP A 8 -7.33 0.25 -26.31
C TRP A 8 -7.80 1.29 -25.28
N ALA A 9 -7.13 1.39 -24.13
CA ALA A 9 -7.37 2.44 -23.15
C ALA A 9 -6.97 3.83 -23.67
N LEU A 10 -5.82 3.95 -24.37
CA LEU A 10 -5.35 5.19 -24.99
C LEU A 10 -6.25 5.70 -26.13
N ASN A 11 -6.76 4.80 -26.98
CA ASN A 11 -7.75 5.14 -28.01
C ASN A 11 -9.11 5.55 -27.42
N PHE A 12 -9.42 5.12 -26.20
CA PHE A 12 -10.64 5.52 -25.49
C PHE A 12 -10.47 6.90 -24.85
N THR A 13 -9.32 7.19 -24.23
CA THR A 13 -9.00 8.53 -23.68
C THR A 13 -8.85 9.60 -24.76
N MET A 14 -8.28 9.29 -25.93
CA MET A 14 -8.18 10.25 -27.04
C MET A 14 -9.53 10.59 -27.70
N LYS A 15 -10.60 9.84 -27.39
CA LYS A 15 -11.94 10.09 -27.93
C LYS A 15 -12.76 11.07 -27.07
N ASP A 16 -12.38 11.27 -25.81
CA ASP A 16 -13.13 12.07 -24.83
C ASP A 16 -12.42 13.37 -24.41
N ASP A 17 -11.13 13.53 -24.69
CA ASP A 17 -10.36 14.73 -24.35
C ASP A 17 -10.00 15.55 -25.61
N ALA A 18 -10.97 16.28 -26.14
CA ALA A 18 -10.75 17.24 -27.23
C ALA A 18 -10.47 18.68 -26.74
N ASP A 19 -10.60 18.97 -25.44
CA ASP A 19 -10.36 20.30 -24.89
C ASP A 19 -9.76 20.22 -23.48
N SER A 20 -8.43 20.12 -23.37
CA SER A 20 -7.61 20.84 -22.37
C SER A 20 -6.13 20.45 -22.45
N ASP A 21 -5.28 21.48 -22.48
CA ASP A 21 -3.82 21.53 -22.28
C ASP A 21 -2.90 20.61 -23.11
N VAL A 22 -2.70 21.03 -24.36
CA VAL A 22 -1.61 20.62 -25.26
C VAL A 22 -0.21 20.68 -24.60
N ALA A 23 0.00 21.49 -23.56
CA ALA A 23 1.26 21.60 -22.84
C ALA A 23 1.58 20.38 -21.93
N SER A 24 0.56 19.76 -21.32
CA SER A 24 0.70 18.56 -20.48
C SER A 24 0.94 17.31 -21.32
N ALA A 25 0.24 17.19 -22.46
CA ALA A 25 0.44 16.08 -23.39
C ALA A 25 1.80 16.16 -24.11
N ASN A 26 2.31 17.37 -24.37
CA ASN A 26 3.64 17.56 -24.95
C ASN A 26 4.77 17.19 -23.98
N THR A 27 4.62 17.47 -22.68
CA THR A 27 5.60 17.08 -21.66
C THR A 27 5.64 15.56 -21.46
N GLU A 28 4.50 14.88 -21.49
CA GLU A 28 4.46 13.40 -21.47
C GLU A 28 5.07 12.77 -22.73
N ILE A 29 4.87 13.36 -23.90
CA ILE A 29 5.48 12.88 -25.16
C ILE A 29 6.99 13.13 -25.16
N ASP A 30 7.45 14.28 -24.67
CA ASP A 30 8.88 14.60 -24.57
C ASP A 30 9.60 13.69 -23.55
N ASP A 31 8.96 13.34 -22.44
CA ASP A 31 9.47 12.35 -21.48
C ASP A 31 9.56 10.95 -22.08
N ILE A 32 8.56 10.54 -22.87
CA ILE A 32 8.58 9.27 -23.61
C ILE A 32 9.69 9.27 -24.68
N LEU A 33 9.87 10.38 -25.42
CA LEU A 33 10.93 10.52 -26.40
C LEU A 33 12.33 10.55 -25.76
N SER A 34 12.47 11.12 -24.56
CA SER A 34 13.70 11.07 -23.77
C SER A 34 14.02 9.64 -23.32
N GLN A 35 13.02 8.89 -22.84
CA GLN A 35 13.18 7.49 -22.46
C GLN A 35 13.52 6.59 -23.67
N ILE A 36 12.98 6.90 -24.86
CA ILE A 36 13.33 6.23 -26.12
C ILE A 36 14.77 6.54 -26.54
N SER A 37 15.22 7.79 -26.40
CA SER A 37 16.61 8.18 -26.68
C SER A 37 17.60 7.47 -25.76
N ASP A 38 17.26 7.30 -24.47
CA ASP A 38 18.10 6.55 -23.54
C ASP A 38 18.11 5.04 -23.85
N LEU A 39 17.02 4.47 -24.35
CA LEU A 39 16.98 3.08 -24.84
C LEU A 39 17.84 2.87 -26.09
N ASP A 40 17.91 3.84 -27.01
CA ASP A 40 18.82 3.80 -28.16
C ASP A 40 20.30 3.94 -27.73
N LYS A 41 20.61 4.70 -26.67
CA LYS A 41 21.95 4.70 -26.06
C LYS A 41 22.31 3.34 -25.46
N TRP A 42 21.36 2.69 -24.77
CA TRP A 42 21.56 1.32 -24.28
C TRP A 42 21.80 0.34 -25.43
N ARG A 43 21.11 0.50 -26.57
CA ARG A 43 21.33 -0.30 -27.79
C ARG A 43 22.74 -0.10 -28.36
N GLU A 44 23.28 1.12 -28.38
CA GLU A 44 24.68 1.38 -28.76
C GLU A 44 25.68 0.76 -27.77
N ILE A 45 25.38 0.79 -26.46
CA ILE A 45 26.22 0.17 -25.42
C ILE A 45 26.24 -1.37 -25.56
N PHE A 46 25.10 -1.99 -25.89
CA PHE A 46 25.00 -3.42 -26.11
C PHE A 46 25.62 -3.86 -27.43
N ASN A 47 25.55 -3.04 -28.49
CA ASN A 47 26.20 -3.33 -29.77
C ASN A 47 27.72 -3.08 -29.75
N SER A 48 28.20 -2.08 -29.01
CA SER A 48 29.63 -1.76 -28.90
C SER A 48 30.43 -2.75 -28.04
N ARG A 49 29.77 -3.54 -27.20
CA ARG A 49 30.38 -4.65 -26.43
C ARG A 49 30.29 -6.03 -27.12
N GLY A 50 29.82 -6.07 -28.37
CA GLY A 50 29.58 -7.31 -29.12
C GLY A 50 30.73 -7.85 -29.98
N GLU A 51 31.82 -7.10 -30.18
CA GLU A 51 32.97 -7.60 -30.94
C GLU A 51 34.09 -8.07 -30.01
N GLY A 52 33.87 -9.22 -29.37
CA GLY A 52 34.93 -9.83 -28.55
C GLY A 52 34.49 -10.96 -27.64
N GLY A 53 34.12 -12.10 -28.22
CA GLY A 53 34.33 -13.39 -27.54
C GLY A 53 33.07 -14.19 -27.17
N CYS A 54 32.96 -15.33 -27.86
CA CYS A 54 32.21 -16.54 -27.52
C CYS A 54 30.68 -16.55 -27.73
N GLU A 55 30.29 -16.79 -28.97
CA GLU A 55 29.06 -17.50 -29.35
C GLU A 55 29.00 -18.89 -28.66
N SER A 56 28.46 -18.97 -27.44
CA SER A 56 27.91 -20.24 -26.91
C SER A 56 26.98 -20.12 -25.70
N CYS A 57 26.62 -18.91 -25.27
CA CYS A 57 25.75 -18.73 -24.09
C CYS A 57 24.53 -17.88 -24.45
N LEU A 58 23.52 -18.49 -25.08
CA LEU A 58 22.08 -18.15 -25.00
C LEU A 58 21.32 -19.09 -25.93
N ALA A 59 20.23 -19.69 -25.44
CA ALA A 59 19.42 -20.61 -26.26
C ALA A 59 18.80 -19.86 -27.47
N PRO A 60 18.79 -20.44 -28.68
CA PRO A 60 18.26 -19.84 -29.91
C PRO A 60 16.84 -19.21 -29.86
N PRO A 61 15.90 -19.65 -29.00
CA PRO A 61 14.56 -19.07 -28.93
C PRO A 61 14.54 -17.65 -28.36
N ALA A 62 15.46 -17.31 -27.44
CA ALA A 62 15.46 -16.01 -26.75
C ALA A 62 15.94 -14.87 -27.65
N TYR A 63 16.95 -15.14 -28.49
CA TYR A 63 17.47 -14.18 -29.46
C TYR A 63 16.47 -13.89 -30.59
N ARG A 64 15.75 -14.91 -31.08
CA ARG A 64 14.64 -14.74 -32.02
C ARG A 64 13.46 -13.98 -31.43
N HIS A 65 13.16 -14.19 -30.14
CA HIS A 65 12.10 -13.44 -29.47
C HIS A 65 12.44 -11.96 -29.33
N LEU A 66 13.70 -11.65 -28.99
CA LEU A 66 14.19 -10.28 -28.92
C LEU A 66 14.18 -9.59 -30.30
N GLN A 67 14.63 -10.27 -31.35
CA GLN A 67 14.61 -9.74 -32.73
C GLN A 67 13.18 -9.49 -33.24
N ASN A 68 12.22 -10.38 -32.93
CA ASN A 68 10.82 -10.18 -33.31
C ASN A 68 10.18 -9.02 -32.54
N THR A 69 10.52 -8.88 -31.25
CA THR A 69 10.03 -7.77 -30.41
C THR A 69 10.59 -6.43 -30.90
N MET A 70 11.84 -6.42 -31.35
CA MET A 70 12.47 -5.23 -31.96
C MET A 70 11.89 -4.90 -33.35
N ALA A 71 11.52 -5.89 -34.15
CA ALA A 71 10.85 -5.68 -35.44
C ALA A 71 9.43 -5.12 -35.27
N GLU A 72 8.65 -5.65 -34.32
CA GLU A 72 7.32 -5.14 -33.96
C GLU A 72 7.40 -3.70 -33.42
N TYR A 73 8.46 -3.37 -32.67
CA TYR A 73 8.69 -2.02 -32.17
C TYR A 73 9.04 -1.01 -33.30
N GLN A 74 9.81 -1.46 -34.30
CA GLN A 74 10.15 -0.64 -35.46
C GLN A 74 8.94 -0.33 -36.34
N GLU A 75 8.03 -1.30 -36.49
CA GLU A 75 6.75 -1.12 -37.21
C GLU A 75 5.82 -0.15 -36.46
N LEU A 76 5.81 -0.20 -35.13
CA LEU A 76 5.07 0.72 -34.27
C LEU A 76 5.61 2.16 -34.37
N LEU A 77 6.93 2.35 -34.37
CA LEU A 77 7.59 3.65 -34.60
C LEU A 77 7.30 4.24 -35.98
N ASN A 78 7.30 3.41 -37.02
CA ASN A 78 6.96 3.85 -38.37
C ASN A 78 5.48 4.23 -38.50
N THR A 79 4.59 3.52 -37.80
CA THR A 79 3.15 3.84 -37.73
C THR A 79 2.91 5.17 -37.01
N ILE A 80 3.61 5.41 -35.89
CA ILE A 80 3.53 6.68 -35.16
C ILE A 80 4.05 7.86 -36.00
N ARG A 81 5.17 7.68 -36.73
CA ARG A 81 5.68 8.69 -37.66
C ARG A 81 4.75 8.92 -38.86
N ALA A 82 4.10 7.88 -39.37
CA ALA A 82 3.12 7.99 -40.45
C ALA A 82 1.81 8.67 -40.03
N LEU A 83 1.52 8.75 -38.72
CA LEU A 83 0.38 9.45 -38.14
C LEU A 83 0.67 10.93 -37.81
N GLN A 84 1.92 11.41 -37.93
CA GLN A 84 2.23 12.83 -37.74
C GLN A 84 1.62 13.76 -38.81
N PRO A 85 1.51 13.40 -40.11
CA PRO A 85 0.90 14.26 -41.13
C PRO A 85 -0.64 14.33 -41.06
N SER A 86 -1.32 13.37 -40.41
CA SER A 86 -2.79 13.35 -40.30
C SER A 86 -3.34 14.28 -39.22
N ARG A 87 -2.47 14.83 -38.34
CA ARG A 87 -2.80 15.90 -37.38
C ARG A 87 -3.37 17.15 -38.06
N GLN A 88 -2.92 17.47 -39.28
CA GLN A 88 -3.35 18.67 -39.99
C GLN A 88 -4.73 18.52 -40.66
N ASN A 89 -5.14 17.29 -40.98
CA ASN A 89 -6.35 17.01 -41.76
C ASN A 89 -7.62 16.96 -40.89
N TYR A 90 -7.48 16.59 -39.61
CA TYR A 90 -8.63 16.46 -38.70
C TYR A 90 -9.22 17.82 -38.29
N ILE A 91 -8.37 18.83 -38.15
CA ILE A 91 -8.79 20.21 -37.83
C ILE A 91 -9.51 20.84 -39.03
N GLU A 92 -9.04 20.63 -40.26
CA GLU A 92 -9.73 21.11 -41.48
C GLU A 92 -11.09 20.43 -41.71
N ILE A 93 -11.23 19.15 -41.35
CA ILE A 93 -12.50 18.42 -41.43
C ILE A 93 -13.50 18.97 -40.40
N LEU A 94 -13.06 19.20 -39.16
CA LEU A 94 -13.91 19.77 -38.11
C LEU A 94 -14.32 21.22 -38.43
N GLN A 95 -13.43 22.03 -39.01
CA GLN A 95 -13.76 23.40 -39.46
C GLN A 95 -14.77 23.40 -40.61
N LYS A 96 -14.69 22.45 -41.55
CA LYS A 96 -15.68 22.27 -42.62
C LYS A 96 -17.05 21.84 -42.10
N GLU A 97 -17.10 20.98 -41.08
CA GLU A 97 -18.36 20.48 -40.48
C GLU A 97 -19.06 21.58 -39.66
N VAL A 98 -18.29 22.40 -38.95
CA VAL A 98 -18.79 23.57 -38.20
C VAL A 98 -19.37 24.62 -39.15
N GLN A 99 -18.69 24.91 -40.27
CA GLN A 99 -19.18 25.86 -41.27
C GLN A 99 -20.50 25.37 -41.91
N ARG A 100 -20.62 24.06 -42.16
CA ARG A 100 -21.81 23.44 -42.75
C ARG A 100 -23.03 23.43 -41.82
N SER A 101 -22.80 23.59 -40.52
CA SER A 101 -23.82 23.60 -39.46
C SER A 101 -24.39 25.00 -39.21
N GLN A 102 -23.66 26.06 -39.58
CA GLN A 102 -24.12 27.45 -39.43
C GLN A 102 -25.06 27.91 -40.56
N ASP A 103 -25.09 27.22 -41.70
CA ASP A 103 -25.84 27.64 -42.90
C ASP A 103 -27.24 26.99 -43.07
N ARG A 104 -27.82 26.33 -42.06
CA ARG A 104 -29.20 25.78 -42.17
C ARG A 104 -30.26 26.74 -41.61
N PRO A 105 -31.28 27.16 -42.41
CA PRO A 105 -32.38 27.97 -41.89
C PRO A 105 -33.37 27.15 -41.04
N LEU A 106 -33.85 27.77 -39.96
CA LEU A 106 -34.93 27.29 -39.09
C LEU A 106 -36.28 27.35 -39.80
N GLU A 107 -36.95 26.21 -40.00
CA GLU A 107 -38.37 26.18 -40.37
C GLU A 107 -39.28 26.15 -39.12
N ARG A 108 -40.24 27.07 -39.15
CA ARG A 108 -41.20 27.47 -38.12
C ARG A 108 -42.43 26.55 -38.16
N GLY A 109 -42.88 26.09 -36.99
CA GLY A 109 -44.09 25.27 -36.85
C GLY A 109 -45.43 25.98 -37.13
N LYS A 110 -46.49 25.18 -37.29
CA LYS A 110 -47.90 25.59 -37.20
C LYS A 110 -48.79 24.50 -36.54
N PRO A 111 -49.89 24.86 -35.85
CA PRO A 111 -50.72 23.96 -35.03
C PRO A 111 -52.15 23.70 -35.56
N GLU A 112 -52.88 22.82 -34.83
CA GLU A 112 -54.35 22.55 -34.79
C GLU A 112 -54.97 21.78 -36.00
N GLU A 113 -55.95 20.85 -35.89
CA GLU A 113 -57.22 20.83 -35.14
C GLU A 113 -57.94 19.43 -35.21
N GLU A 114 -58.76 19.12 -34.18
CA GLU A 114 -59.99 18.29 -34.01
C GLU A 114 -60.39 16.99 -34.81
N GLY A 115 -61.08 16.06 -34.11
CA GLY A 115 -62.01 15.07 -34.69
C GLY A 115 -62.40 13.85 -33.81
N GLU A 116 -63.70 13.71 -33.48
CA GLU A 116 -64.41 12.77 -32.57
C GLU A 116 -64.69 11.32 -33.07
N ASP A 117 -65.29 10.53 -32.14
CA ASP A 117 -66.08 9.26 -32.24
C ASP A 117 -65.33 7.90 -32.28
N GLY A 118 -65.71 6.85 -31.54
CA GLY A 118 -66.81 6.60 -30.60
C GLY A 118 -66.83 5.13 -30.08
N ALA A 119 -67.30 4.97 -28.84
CA ALA A 119 -67.93 3.83 -28.11
C ALA A 119 -67.56 2.33 -28.32
N GLY A 120 -67.31 1.63 -27.18
CA GLY A 120 -67.59 0.19 -26.97
C GLY A 120 -66.81 -0.50 -25.82
N ARG A 121 -67.48 -0.89 -24.72
CA ARG A 121 -66.99 -1.67 -23.54
C ARG A 121 -67.88 -2.94 -23.37
N PRO A 122 -67.61 -3.96 -22.49
CA PRO A 122 -66.44 -4.38 -21.67
C PRO A 122 -66.22 -5.95 -21.69
N PRO A 123 -65.80 -6.67 -20.62
CA PRO A 123 -64.42 -6.97 -20.19
C PRO A 123 -64.10 -8.49 -20.04
N SER A 124 -62.80 -8.89 -20.00
CA SER A 124 -62.38 -10.09 -19.24
C SER A 124 -60.87 -10.18 -18.93
N SER A 125 -60.61 -10.56 -17.68
CA SER A 125 -59.40 -11.20 -17.09
C SER A 125 -58.03 -10.50 -17.12
N SER A 126 -57.77 -9.79 -16.02
CA SER A 126 -56.62 -9.95 -15.11
C SER A 126 -55.39 -10.73 -15.60
N ARG A 127 -54.29 -10.01 -15.88
CA ARG A 127 -52.90 -10.36 -15.47
C ARG A 127 -52.09 -9.07 -15.29
N PRO A 128 -51.41 -8.83 -14.15
CA PRO A 128 -50.46 -7.73 -14.05
C PRO A 128 -49.20 -8.11 -14.84
N SER A 129 -48.90 -7.33 -15.87
CA SER A 129 -47.61 -7.35 -16.55
C SER A 129 -46.54 -6.94 -15.56
N ARG A 130 -45.66 -7.89 -15.20
CA ARG A 130 -44.37 -7.63 -14.61
C ARG A 130 -43.59 -6.70 -15.52
N GLU A 131 -43.60 -5.41 -15.22
CA GLU A 131 -42.55 -4.48 -15.65
C GLU A 131 -41.28 -4.84 -14.87
N ASN A 132 -40.61 -5.90 -15.32
CA ASN A 132 -39.21 -6.14 -15.01
C ASN A 132 -38.41 -5.20 -15.93
N THR A 133 -38.39 -3.92 -15.58
CA THR A 133 -37.33 -3.02 -16.04
C THR A 133 -36.06 -3.51 -15.35
N MET A 134 -35.30 -4.36 -16.04
CA MET A 134 -33.90 -4.58 -15.71
C MET A 134 -33.20 -3.23 -15.83
N LEU A 135 -33.20 -2.48 -14.73
CA LEU A 135 -32.24 -1.40 -14.53
C LEU A 135 -30.87 -2.07 -14.61
N LEU A 136 -30.17 -1.82 -15.70
CA LEU A 136 -28.72 -1.97 -15.77
C LEU A 136 -28.15 -1.11 -14.65
N THR A 137 -28.00 -1.68 -13.46
CA THR A 137 -27.33 -1.03 -12.34
C THR A 137 -25.93 -0.72 -12.83
N VAL A 138 -25.63 0.57 -13.03
CA VAL A 138 -24.27 1.02 -13.29
C VAL A 138 -23.43 0.42 -12.15
N PRO A 139 -22.35 -0.33 -12.42
CA PRO A 139 -21.69 -1.13 -11.38
C PRO A 139 -21.07 -0.32 -10.22
N TYR A 140 -21.26 0.99 -10.21
CA TYR A 140 -20.65 1.99 -9.32
C TYR A 140 -21.65 3.04 -8.81
N SER A 141 -22.96 2.79 -8.98
CA SER A 141 -23.98 3.62 -8.33
C SER A 141 -24.19 3.13 -6.92
N ILE A 142 -24.15 4.04 -5.95
CA ILE A 142 -24.54 3.75 -4.57
C ILE A 142 -25.95 3.12 -4.59
N PRO A 143 -26.13 1.90 -4.08
CA PRO A 143 -27.44 1.28 -3.96
C PRO A 143 -28.42 2.19 -3.21
N ARG A 144 -29.67 2.31 -3.70
CA ARG A 144 -30.70 3.12 -3.05
C ARG A 144 -30.96 2.72 -1.60
N ALA A 145 -30.81 1.44 -1.26
CA ALA A 145 -30.96 0.95 0.12
C ALA A 145 -29.89 1.50 1.08
N LEU A 146 -28.74 1.92 0.56
CA LEU A 146 -27.62 2.47 1.33
C LEU A 146 -27.66 4.00 1.40
N ALA A 147 -28.57 4.64 0.66
CA ALA A 147 -28.84 6.06 0.77
C ALA A 147 -29.81 6.31 1.93
N ILE A 148 -29.47 7.23 2.81
CA ILE A 148 -30.33 7.63 3.91
C ILE A 148 -31.56 8.40 3.40
N SER A 149 -32.65 8.30 4.16
CA SER A 149 -33.86 9.10 3.89
C SER A 149 -33.54 10.59 4.02
N PRO A 150 -34.03 11.46 3.11
CA PRO A 150 -33.89 12.91 3.25
C PRO A 150 -34.42 13.48 4.57
N GLY A 151 -35.34 12.77 5.23
CA GLY A 151 -35.90 13.16 6.54
C GLY A 151 -35.03 12.80 7.76
N LEU A 152 -33.89 12.11 7.58
CA LEU A 152 -32.97 11.77 8.68
C LEU A 152 -32.27 13.02 9.26
N GLY A 153 -32.28 14.14 8.52
CA GLY A 153 -31.58 15.36 8.85
C GLY A 153 -30.17 15.40 8.26
N GLY A 154 -29.29 16.16 8.90
CA GLY A 154 -27.94 16.43 8.39
C GLY A 154 -27.86 17.73 7.58
N LEU A 155 -26.64 18.25 7.43
CA LEU A 155 -26.38 19.42 6.60
C LEU A 155 -25.90 18.96 5.22
N PRO A 156 -26.55 19.38 4.12
CA PRO A 156 -26.06 19.08 2.79
C PRO A 156 -24.68 19.70 2.59
N VAL A 157 -23.78 18.98 1.91
CA VAL A 157 -22.47 19.54 1.55
C VAL A 157 -22.65 20.74 0.63
N SER A 158 -21.96 21.85 0.93
CA SER A 158 -21.96 23.03 0.05
C SER A 158 -20.96 22.84 -1.10
N PRO A 159 -21.15 23.53 -2.25
CA PRO A 159 -20.19 23.50 -3.36
C PRO A 159 -18.77 23.87 -2.93
N GLU A 160 -18.64 24.89 -2.08
CA GLU A 160 -17.35 25.34 -1.54
C GLU A 160 -16.67 24.26 -0.69
N LEU A 161 -17.45 23.56 0.12
CA LEU A 161 -16.95 22.49 0.98
C LEU A 161 -16.51 21.28 0.14
N ALA A 162 -17.25 20.94 -0.91
CA ALA A 162 -16.88 19.88 -1.86
C ALA A 162 -15.58 20.21 -2.63
N VAL A 163 -15.42 21.46 -3.07
CA VAL A 163 -14.18 21.94 -3.71
C VAL A 163 -12.99 21.85 -2.75
N ASN A 164 -13.15 22.34 -1.52
CA ASN A 164 -12.08 22.30 -0.52
C ASN A 164 -11.73 20.86 -0.11
N LEU A 165 -12.71 19.97 0.02
CA LEU A 165 -12.51 18.55 0.27
C LEU A 165 -11.63 17.92 -0.82
N ARG A 166 -11.91 18.20 -2.09
CA ARG A 166 -11.10 17.69 -3.21
C ARG A 166 -9.70 18.26 -3.24
N LYS A 167 -9.53 19.55 -2.99
CA LYS A 167 -8.20 20.18 -2.88
C LYS A 167 -7.35 19.52 -1.80
N VAL A 168 -7.92 19.25 -0.62
CA VAL A 168 -7.20 18.57 0.47
C VAL A 168 -6.94 17.10 0.16
N LEU A 169 -7.83 16.41 -0.55
CA LEU A 169 -7.64 14.99 -0.89
C LEU A 169 -6.61 14.80 -2.01
N PHE A 170 -6.79 15.52 -3.12
CA PHE A 170 -6.11 15.25 -4.39
C PHE A 170 -5.14 16.36 -4.82
N GLY A 171 -5.15 17.50 -4.14
CA GLY A 171 -4.41 18.71 -4.57
C GLY A 171 -5.12 19.52 -5.65
N ASN A 172 -6.24 19.04 -6.21
CA ASN A 172 -7.02 19.72 -7.24
C ASN A 172 -8.51 19.35 -7.17
N THR A 173 -9.35 19.95 -8.01
CA THR A 173 -10.81 19.74 -8.05
C THR A 173 -11.30 18.78 -9.13
N PHE A 174 -10.42 18.36 -10.05
CA PHE A 174 -10.77 17.54 -11.22
C PHE A 174 -10.56 16.04 -10.99
N HIS A 175 -9.65 15.68 -10.08
CA HIS A 175 -9.46 14.30 -9.66
C HIS A 175 -10.67 13.78 -8.88
N ILE A 176 -11.04 12.55 -9.21
CA ILE A 176 -12.13 11.79 -8.59
C ILE A 176 -11.62 10.38 -8.30
N PHE A 177 -12.22 9.70 -7.32
CA PHE A 177 -11.87 8.31 -7.04
C PHE A 177 -12.11 7.41 -8.25
N ASN A 178 -11.09 6.63 -8.59
CA ASN A 178 -11.18 5.62 -9.64
C ASN A 178 -11.94 4.37 -9.15
N TYR A 179 -12.09 3.38 -10.04
CA TYR A 179 -12.78 2.12 -9.75
C TYR A 179 -12.26 1.41 -8.49
N GLU A 180 -10.93 1.30 -8.36
CA GLU A 180 -10.27 0.59 -7.26
C GLU A 180 -10.52 1.25 -5.89
N TRP A 181 -10.82 2.56 -5.85
CA TRP A 181 -11.21 3.25 -4.63
C TRP A 181 -12.71 3.24 -4.34
N LYS A 182 -13.55 3.07 -5.37
CA LYS A 182 -14.99 2.91 -5.19
C LYS A 182 -15.36 1.52 -4.70
N LYS A 183 -14.64 0.47 -5.12
CA LYS A 183 -14.94 -0.92 -4.69
C LYS A 183 -14.90 -1.17 -3.17
N PRO A 184 -13.92 -0.65 -2.39
CA PRO A 184 -13.71 -1.06 -1.00
C PRO A 184 -14.76 -0.56 0.00
N PHE A 185 -15.11 -1.44 0.92
CA PHE A 185 -15.97 -1.23 2.08
C PHE A 185 -15.43 -2.07 3.27
N PHE A 186 -16.02 -1.95 4.45
CA PHE A 186 -15.55 -2.68 5.65
C PHE A 186 -16.17 -4.07 5.73
N LYS A 187 -15.68 -4.97 4.87
CA LYS A 187 -16.11 -6.37 4.82
C LYS A 187 -15.39 -7.22 5.87
N PHE A 188 -16.11 -7.79 6.81
CA PHE A 188 -15.54 -8.81 7.71
C PHE A 188 -15.41 -10.17 7.03
N ARG A 189 -14.52 -11.01 7.57
CA ARG A 189 -14.52 -12.45 7.30
C ARG A 189 -15.71 -13.14 7.96
N GLU A 190 -15.88 -14.42 7.61
CA GLU A 190 -16.94 -15.28 8.15
C GLU A 190 -17.01 -15.18 9.69
N PRO A 191 -18.20 -14.89 10.27
CA PRO A 191 -18.39 -14.88 11.71
C PRO A 191 -18.04 -16.22 12.35
N TYR A 192 -17.63 -16.20 13.63
CA TYR A 192 -17.27 -17.41 14.38
C TYR A 192 -16.17 -18.27 13.70
N SER A 193 -15.21 -17.61 13.05
CA SER A 193 -14.05 -18.24 12.42
C SER A 193 -12.74 -17.71 13.02
N ASP A 194 -11.61 -18.37 12.73
CA ASP A 194 -10.28 -17.94 13.16
C ASP A 194 -9.96 -16.47 12.82
N LEU A 195 -10.59 -15.93 11.78
CA LEU A 195 -10.46 -14.56 11.33
C LEU A 195 -11.75 -13.75 11.46
N GLY A 196 -12.72 -14.20 12.26
CA GLY A 196 -14.01 -13.52 12.45
C GLY A 196 -13.90 -12.08 12.95
N TYR A 197 -12.78 -11.72 13.58
CA TYR A 197 -12.46 -10.35 13.99
C TYR A 197 -11.86 -9.46 12.88
N ALA A 198 -11.58 -10.02 11.69
CA ALA A 198 -10.73 -9.41 10.69
C ALA A 198 -11.49 -8.91 9.46
N LEU A 199 -11.05 -7.76 8.95
CA LEU A 199 -11.50 -7.17 7.69
C LEU A 199 -10.74 -7.77 6.50
N GLU A 200 -11.47 -8.12 5.46
CA GLU A 200 -10.91 -8.43 4.15
C GLU A 200 -10.51 -7.13 3.43
N ALA A 201 -9.25 -7.06 3.00
CA ALA A 201 -8.71 -5.91 2.27
C ALA A 201 -7.95 -6.38 1.03
N GLU A 202 -8.51 -6.07 -0.13
CA GLU A 202 -7.87 -6.32 -1.42
C GLU A 202 -6.64 -5.42 -1.60
N ARG A 203 -5.88 -5.63 -2.68
CA ARG A 203 -4.75 -4.76 -3.02
C ARG A 203 -5.29 -3.41 -3.50
N GLY A 204 -4.67 -2.31 -3.07
CA GLY A 204 -5.05 -0.96 -3.49
C GLY A 204 -4.73 0.08 -2.43
N GLY A 205 -4.93 1.36 -2.76
CA GLY A 205 -4.63 2.47 -1.83
C GLY A 205 -5.54 2.50 -0.60
N ALA A 206 -6.81 2.13 -0.76
CA ALA A 206 -7.81 2.10 0.31
C ALA A 206 -7.47 1.10 1.43
N ARG A 207 -6.65 0.07 1.13
CA ARG A 207 -6.20 -0.93 2.11
C ARG A 207 -5.50 -0.29 3.30
N ALA A 208 -4.78 0.81 3.10
CA ALA A 208 -4.12 1.52 4.19
C ALA A 208 -5.13 1.94 5.27
N ILE A 209 -6.27 2.50 4.85
CA ILE A 209 -7.36 2.93 5.73
C ILE A 209 -8.00 1.72 6.42
N GLN A 210 -8.31 0.66 5.66
CA GLN A 210 -8.89 -0.57 6.22
C GLN A 210 -8.00 -1.20 7.29
N MET A 211 -6.67 -1.17 7.12
CA MET A 211 -5.73 -1.70 8.11
C MET A 211 -5.68 -0.84 9.39
N VAL A 212 -5.76 0.49 9.31
CA VAL A 212 -5.86 1.30 10.54
C VAL A 212 -7.19 1.06 11.26
N VAL A 213 -8.29 0.89 10.53
CA VAL A 213 -9.58 0.50 11.13
C VAL A 213 -9.48 -0.90 11.74
N GLN A 214 -8.81 -1.85 11.09
CA GLN A 214 -8.56 -3.18 11.63
C GLN A 214 -7.78 -3.13 12.96
N ALA A 215 -6.77 -2.28 13.08
CA ALA A 215 -6.06 -2.08 14.34
C ALA A 215 -7.01 -1.59 15.46
N ASN A 216 -7.93 -0.67 15.14
CA ASN A 216 -8.89 -0.16 16.11
C ASN A 216 -10.00 -1.17 16.46
N ILE A 217 -10.39 -2.05 15.53
CA ILE A 217 -11.26 -3.20 15.81
C ILE A 217 -10.57 -4.13 16.82
N ILE A 218 -9.30 -4.47 16.59
CA ILE A 218 -8.51 -5.29 17.52
C ILE A 218 -8.37 -4.59 18.88
N LYS A 219 -8.13 -3.28 18.89
CA LYS A 219 -8.09 -2.46 20.11
C LYS A 219 -9.39 -2.57 20.91
N TYR A 220 -10.52 -2.43 20.24
CA TYR A 220 -11.83 -2.56 20.88
C TYR A 220 -12.02 -3.95 21.48
N LEU A 221 -11.82 -5.00 20.66
CA LEU A 221 -12.07 -6.39 21.05
C LEU A 221 -11.13 -6.90 22.15
N LEU A 222 -9.88 -6.44 22.19
CA LEU A 222 -8.91 -6.92 23.18
C LEU A 222 -8.84 -6.06 24.43
N PHE A 223 -8.99 -4.73 24.32
CA PHE A 223 -8.59 -3.83 25.41
C PHE A 223 -9.65 -2.85 25.88
N THR A 224 -10.77 -2.73 25.15
CA THR A 224 -11.81 -1.73 25.45
C THR A 224 -13.12 -2.38 25.85
N ARG A 225 -13.55 -3.44 25.16
CA ARG A 225 -14.81 -4.11 25.48
C ARG A 225 -14.75 -4.72 26.88
N ASN A 226 -15.82 -4.50 27.64
CA ASN A 226 -15.90 -4.97 29.02
C ASN A 226 -16.30 -6.45 29.03
N THR A 227 -15.30 -7.34 28.93
CA THR A 227 -15.50 -8.77 29.13
C THR A 227 -15.16 -9.07 30.58
N GLY A 228 -16.09 -9.64 31.35
CA GLY A 228 -15.94 -9.90 32.79
C GLY A 228 -14.82 -10.89 33.18
N SER A 229 -13.93 -11.25 32.26
CA SER A 229 -12.75 -12.07 32.45
C SER A 229 -11.51 -11.22 32.14
N GLY A 230 -10.67 -10.97 33.13
CA GLY A 230 -9.51 -10.07 33.04
C GLY A 230 -8.34 -10.56 32.16
N CYS A 231 -8.61 -11.43 31.18
CA CYS A 231 -7.60 -12.06 30.35
C CYS A 231 -8.03 -12.05 28.87
N SER A 232 -7.56 -11.05 28.14
CA SER A 232 -7.76 -10.89 26.69
C SER A 232 -7.00 -11.99 25.95
N HIS A 233 -7.66 -13.10 25.63
CA HIS A 233 -7.04 -14.23 24.91
C HIS A 233 -7.37 -14.19 23.42
N MET A 234 -6.46 -14.75 22.60
CA MET A 234 -6.70 -14.95 21.16
C MET A 234 -8.00 -15.71 20.86
N GLN A 235 -8.41 -16.64 21.72
CA GLN A 235 -9.67 -17.37 21.59
C GLN A 235 -10.88 -16.42 21.51
N SER A 236 -10.84 -15.29 22.21
CA SER A 236 -11.92 -14.29 22.21
C SER A 236 -12.09 -13.57 20.87
N LEU A 237 -11.08 -13.63 19.98
CA LEU A 237 -11.14 -13.08 18.63
C LEU A 237 -11.74 -14.06 17.62
N SER A 238 -11.59 -15.37 17.86
CA SER A 238 -12.19 -16.43 17.03
C SER A 238 -13.69 -16.60 17.28
N GLU A 239 -14.17 -16.19 18.45
CA GLU A 239 -15.58 -16.27 18.86
C GLU A 239 -16.42 -15.06 18.42
N VAL A 240 -15.85 -14.14 17.65
CA VAL A 240 -16.54 -12.91 17.23
C VAL A 240 -17.64 -13.24 16.22
N GLY A 241 -18.88 -13.13 16.69
CA GLY A 241 -20.09 -13.23 15.87
C GLY A 241 -20.46 -11.93 15.17
N GLU A 242 -21.43 -12.00 14.25
CA GLU A 242 -21.82 -10.87 13.39
C GLU A 242 -22.19 -9.59 14.16
N LYS A 243 -23.01 -9.69 15.20
CA LYS A 243 -23.39 -8.51 16.02
C LYS A 243 -22.18 -7.86 16.69
N GLU A 244 -21.18 -8.66 17.07
CA GLU A 244 -19.97 -8.13 17.70
C GLU A 244 -19.03 -7.52 16.66
N GLN A 245 -18.98 -8.05 15.44
CA GLN A 245 -18.29 -7.40 14.31
C GLN A 245 -18.83 -5.99 14.05
N GLU A 246 -20.16 -5.85 14.01
CA GLU A 246 -20.82 -4.55 13.77
C GLU A 246 -20.56 -3.56 14.90
N ARG A 247 -20.62 -4.02 16.16
CA ARG A 247 -20.26 -3.18 17.32
C ARG A 247 -18.80 -2.76 17.29
N ALA A 248 -17.89 -3.70 16.99
CA ALA A 248 -16.47 -3.43 16.94
C ALA A 248 -16.11 -2.45 15.81
N LEU A 249 -16.76 -2.57 14.65
CA LEU A 249 -16.61 -1.62 13.55
C LEU A 249 -17.14 -0.24 13.95
N ALA A 250 -18.36 -0.15 14.48
CA ALA A 250 -18.93 1.13 14.92
C ALA A 250 -18.05 1.82 15.97
N ALA A 251 -17.55 1.07 16.95
CA ALA A 251 -16.63 1.58 17.96
C ALA A 251 -15.29 2.03 17.35
N ALA A 252 -14.71 1.25 16.44
CA ALA A 252 -13.45 1.58 15.79
C ALA A 252 -13.54 2.85 14.92
N LEU A 253 -14.59 2.98 14.11
CA LEU A 253 -14.81 4.19 13.30
C LEU A 253 -15.05 5.40 14.22
N THR A 254 -15.90 5.26 15.25
CA THR A 254 -16.17 6.33 16.22
C THR A 254 -14.90 6.82 16.90
N ASP A 255 -14.05 5.91 17.36
CA ASP A 255 -12.86 6.26 18.12
C ASP A 255 -11.84 7.04 17.27
N ILE A 256 -11.66 6.64 16.01
CA ILE A 256 -10.81 7.37 15.05
C ILE A 256 -11.38 8.77 14.77
N LEU A 257 -12.70 8.87 14.49
CA LEU A 257 -13.35 10.16 14.22
C LEU A 257 -13.30 11.10 15.43
N TRP A 258 -13.56 10.58 16.62
CA TRP A 258 -13.50 11.32 17.87
C TRP A 258 -12.09 11.85 18.17
N THR A 259 -11.07 11.03 17.91
CA THR A 259 -9.66 11.42 18.05
C THR A 259 -9.30 12.53 17.06
N ALA A 260 -9.70 12.42 15.79
CA ALA A 260 -9.51 13.48 14.79
C ALA A 260 -10.24 14.79 15.16
N GLY A 261 -11.36 14.66 15.85
CA GLY A 261 -12.14 15.71 16.47
C GLY A 261 -11.56 16.34 17.74
N GLU A 262 -10.34 15.95 18.15
CA GLU A 262 -9.68 16.36 19.40
C GLU A 262 -10.54 16.10 20.65
N GLU A 263 -11.31 15.00 20.62
CA GLU A 263 -12.20 14.57 21.70
C GLU A 263 -13.26 15.63 22.09
N GLN A 264 -13.65 16.49 21.15
CA GLN A 264 -14.64 17.54 21.37
C GLN A 264 -15.88 17.40 20.48
N SER A 265 -15.69 16.99 19.23
CA SER A 265 -16.78 16.82 18.26
C SER A 265 -16.34 15.98 17.08
N ALA A 266 -17.26 15.27 16.44
CA ALA A 266 -16.97 14.59 15.18
C ALA A 266 -18.11 14.75 14.16
N THR A 267 -17.77 14.55 12.89
CA THR A 267 -18.71 14.59 11.77
C THR A 267 -18.78 13.22 11.11
N VAL A 268 -20.00 12.72 10.92
CA VAL A 268 -20.27 11.52 10.11
C VAL A 268 -20.89 11.96 8.78
N SER A 269 -20.34 11.47 7.68
CA SER A 269 -20.82 11.72 6.32
C SER A 269 -21.56 10.51 5.78
N LEU A 270 -22.81 10.70 5.38
CA LEU A 270 -23.64 9.71 4.68
C LEU A 270 -24.15 10.29 3.37
N VAL A 271 -24.80 9.48 2.54
CA VAL A 271 -25.26 9.88 1.20
C VAL A 271 -26.78 9.79 1.08
N THR A 272 -27.39 10.75 0.41
CA THR A 272 -28.82 10.71 0.04
C THR A 272 -28.99 10.39 -1.45
N SER A 273 -30.24 10.17 -1.87
CA SER A 273 -30.55 9.95 -3.29
C SER A 273 -30.48 11.23 -4.13
N GLU A 274 -30.55 12.40 -3.50
CA GLU A 274 -30.65 13.71 -4.16
C GLU A 274 -29.31 14.44 -4.16
N TYR A 275 -29.10 15.28 -5.18
CA TYR A 275 -27.93 16.15 -5.23
C TYR A 275 -28.11 17.33 -4.29
N SER A 276 -27.09 17.61 -3.48
CA SER A 276 -27.04 18.77 -2.58
C SER A 276 -26.83 20.07 -3.34
N PHE A 277 -26.21 20.02 -4.53
CA PHE A 277 -25.97 21.18 -5.37
C PHE A 277 -25.87 20.81 -6.85
N ALA A 278 -26.05 21.81 -7.72
CA ALA A 278 -25.95 21.65 -9.17
C ALA A 278 -24.48 21.66 -9.66
N PRO A 279 -24.14 20.92 -10.73
CA PRO A 279 -22.80 20.90 -11.31
C PRO A 279 -22.35 22.31 -11.76
N HIS A 280 -21.07 22.66 -11.57
CA HIS A 280 -20.46 23.90 -12.09
C HIS A 280 -19.21 23.57 -12.92
N LEU A 281 -18.84 24.47 -13.84
CA LEU A 281 -17.79 24.24 -14.86
C LEU A 281 -16.40 23.85 -14.29
N GLU A 282 -16.04 24.32 -13.09
CA GLU A 282 -14.71 24.09 -12.46
C GLU A 282 -14.64 22.83 -11.59
N TYR A 283 -15.67 21.99 -11.62
CA TYR A 283 -15.81 20.83 -10.75
C TYR A 283 -16.38 19.63 -11.50
N LYS A 284 -15.58 18.57 -11.58
CA LYS A 284 -15.96 17.32 -12.25
C LYS A 284 -16.94 16.52 -11.38
N LEU A 285 -18.18 16.30 -11.79
CA LEU A 285 -19.09 15.46 -11.00
C LEU A 285 -18.53 14.05 -10.78
N ASP A 286 -18.65 13.53 -9.55
CA ASP A 286 -18.36 12.12 -9.25
C ASP A 286 -19.60 11.29 -8.88
N ASN A 287 -20.76 11.93 -8.79
CA ASN A 287 -22.07 11.37 -8.43
C ASN A 287 -22.10 10.75 -7.03
N PHE A 288 -21.20 11.20 -6.15
CA PHE A 288 -21.01 10.67 -4.82
C PHE A 288 -20.85 11.81 -3.82
N THR A 289 -19.83 12.64 -4.01
CA THR A 289 -19.51 13.80 -3.16
C THR A 289 -20.67 14.80 -3.15
N GLU A 290 -21.38 14.99 -4.26
CA GLU A 290 -22.48 15.96 -4.33
C GLU A 290 -23.73 15.52 -3.56
N ARG A 291 -23.78 14.26 -3.11
CA ARG A 291 -24.92 13.68 -2.40
C ARG A 291 -24.69 13.54 -0.89
N LEU A 292 -23.61 14.13 -0.38
CA LEU A 292 -23.23 14.01 1.02
C LEU A 292 -24.14 14.82 1.95
N GLN A 293 -24.51 14.20 3.06
CA GLN A 293 -25.11 14.82 4.24
C GLN A 293 -24.15 14.68 5.42
N LEU A 294 -23.96 15.77 6.16
CA LEU A 294 -23.02 15.87 7.26
C LEU A 294 -23.76 15.93 8.59
N PHE A 295 -23.43 15.01 9.50
CA PHE A 295 -24.02 14.90 10.83
C PHE A 295 -22.95 15.22 11.88
N ASN A 296 -23.15 16.30 12.64
CA ASN A 296 -22.19 16.75 13.64
C ASN A 296 -22.65 16.34 15.04
N PHE A 297 -21.71 15.79 15.81
CA PHE A 297 -21.97 15.28 17.16
C PHE A 297 -20.97 15.89 18.16
N LYS A 298 -21.42 16.06 19.41
CA LYS A 298 -20.61 16.57 20.52
C LYS A 298 -20.36 15.52 21.61
N GLU A 299 -20.99 14.37 21.52
CA GLU A 299 -20.86 13.27 22.49
C GLU A 299 -20.41 12.01 21.74
N LYS A 300 -19.45 11.28 22.32
CA LYS A 300 -18.84 10.10 21.67
C LYS A 300 -19.86 8.97 21.51
N GLU A 301 -20.70 8.77 22.51
CA GLU A 301 -21.70 7.72 22.57
C GLU A 301 -22.77 7.89 21.48
N ASP A 302 -23.15 9.13 21.18
CA ASP A 302 -24.13 9.44 20.12
C ASP A 302 -23.58 9.11 18.74
N ILE A 303 -22.29 9.37 18.50
CA ILE A 303 -21.60 8.99 17.26
C ILE A 303 -21.62 7.47 17.10
N GLN A 304 -21.25 6.74 18.15
CA GLN A 304 -21.22 5.28 18.11
C GLN A 304 -22.59 4.69 17.83
N LYS A 305 -23.63 5.20 18.50
CA LYS A 305 -25.01 4.80 18.27
C LYS A 305 -25.43 5.08 16.82
N PHE A 306 -25.15 6.29 16.32
CA PHE A 306 -25.51 6.69 14.96
C PHE A 306 -24.82 5.83 13.89
N ILE A 307 -23.51 5.59 14.03
CA ILE A 307 -22.76 4.72 13.11
C ILE A 307 -23.29 3.28 13.17
N TYR A 308 -23.63 2.77 14.36
CA TYR A 308 -24.17 1.43 14.51
C TYR A 308 -25.56 1.29 13.87
N GLU A 309 -26.44 2.29 14.00
CA GLU A 309 -27.75 2.32 13.35
C GLU A 309 -27.65 2.37 11.81
N HIS A 310 -26.58 2.94 11.27
CA HIS A 310 -26.32 3.09 9.82
C HIS A 310 -25.15 2.24 9.34
N ILE A 311 -24.84 1.14 10.03
CA ILE A 311 -23.63 0.33 9.77
C ILE A 311 -23.56 -0.23 8.34
N GLN A 312 -24.73 -0.41 7.70
CA GLN A 312 -24.85 -0.88 6.32
C GLN A 312 -24.17 0.07 5.32
N CYS A 313 -24.20 1.39 5.57
CA CYS A 313 -23.49 2.37 4.75
C CYS A 313 -21.97 2.21 4.78
N PHE A 314 -21.41 1.42 5.70
CA PHE A 314 -19.98 1.17 5.82
C PHE A 314 -19.59 -0.28 5.49
N LYS A 315 -20.47 -1.24 5.78
CA LYS A 315 -20.23 -2.69 5.69
C LYS A 315 -20.79 -3.34 4.42
N GLU A 316 -21.75 -2.75 3.72
CA GLU A 316 -22.37 -3.40 2.55
C GLU A 316 -21.63 -3.11 1.23
N GLU A 317 -21.72 -4.05 0.30
CA GLU A 317 -21.16 -3.94 -1.03
C GLU A 317 -21.81 -2.80 -1.82
N GLY A 318 -21.01 -2.01 -2.53
CA GLY A 318 -21.49 -0.84 -3.29
C GLY A 318 -21.72 0.42 -2.43
N SER A 319 -21.53 0.35 -1.10
CA SER A 319 -21.63 1.52 -0.21
C SER A 319 -20.54 2.58 -0.44
N HIS A 320 -19.39 2.15 -0.96
CA HIS A 320 -18.15 2.95 -0.94
C HIS A 320 -17.73 3.35 0.48
N GLY A 321 -17.98 2.47 1.46
CA GLY A 321 -17.82 2.74 2.90
C GLY A 321 -16.45 3.28 3.33
N VAL A 322 -15.36 2.90 2.65
CA VAL A 322 -14.03 3.45 2.94
C VAL A 322 -13.93 4.93 2.54
N ILE A 323 -14.55 5.34 1.43
CA ILE A 323 -14.62 6.75 1.01
C ILE A 323 -15.51 7.54 1.98
N LEU A 324 -16.69 7.02 2.34
CA LEU A 324 -17.58 7.66 3.33
C LEU A 324 -16.87 7.92 4.66
N PHE A 325 -16.11 6.94 5.14
CA PHE A 325 -15.32 7.08 6.35
C PHE A 325 -14.19 8.09 6.19
N LEU A 326 -13.49 8.11 5.05
CA LEU A 326 -12.45 9.11 4.77
C LEU A 326 -13.01 10.54 4.77
N TYR A 327 -14.20 10.75 4.20
CA TYR A 327 -14.86 12.05 4.23
C TYR A 327 -15.26 12.45 5.66
N SER A 328 -15.85 11.51 6.41
CA SER A 328 -16.19 11.70 7.83
C SER A 328 -14.96 12.11 8.65
N LEU A 329 -13.80 11.49 8.38
CA LEU A 329 -12.53 11.78 9.04
C LEU A 329 -12.05 13.21 8.77
N ILE A 330 -12.06 13.63 7.50
CA ILE A 330 -11.61 14.96 7.09
C ILE A 330 -12.51 16.03 7.69
N PHE A 331 -13.83 15.82 7.70
CA PHE A 331 -14.76 16.79 8.30
C PHE A 331 -14.69 16.80 9.82
N SER A 332 -14.44 15.67 10.48
CA SER A 332 -14.20 15.64 11.93
C SER A 332 -12.96 16.44 12.32
N ARG A 333 -11.88 16.34 11.53
CA ARG A 333 -10.69 17.18 11.71
C ARG A 333 -10.93 18.63 11.34
N THR A 334 -11.86 18.91 10.42
CA THR A 334 -12.09 20.19 9.71
C THR A 334 -10.98 20.54 8.72
N ILE A 335 -11.36 21.20 7.62
CA ILE A 335 -10.43 21.53 6.53
C ILE A 335 -9.34 22.51 6.99
N ASP A 336 -9.68 23.51 7.80
CA ASP A 336 -8.73 24.53 8.24
C ASP A 336 -7.67 23.94 9.18
N ARG A 337 -8.08 23.20 10.22
CA ARG A 337 -7.14 22.51 11.11
C ARG A 337 -6.32 21.44 10.38
N LEU A 338 -6.86 20.83 9.33
CA LEU A 338 -6.10 19.88 8.51
C LEU A 338 -5.02 20.60 7.69
N ARG A 339 -5.31 21.78 7.12
CA ARG A 339 -4.29 22.61 6.45
C ARG A 339 -3.19 23.06 7.41
N GLU A 340 -3.54 23.36 8.67
CA GLU A 340 -2.57 23.70 9.72
C GLU A 340 -1.70 22.50 10.15
N ASP A 341 -2.21 21.27 10.02
CA ASP A 341 -1.43 20.06 10.34
C ASP A 341 -0.37 19.73 9.29
N LEU A 342 -0.64 20.11 8.03
CA LEU A 342 0.24 19.90 6.90
C LEU A 342 1.41 20.89 6.93
N ASP A 343 2.52 20.50 6.31
CA ASP A 343 3.71 21.35 6.17
C ASP A 343 4.14 21.45 4.70
N SER A 344 5.29 22.09 4.45
CA SER A 344 5.85 22.29 3.11
C SER A 344 6.11 20.98 2.33
N THR A 345 6.17 19.83 3.01
CA THR A 345 6.44 18.53 2.37
C THR A 345 5.21 17.94 1.68
N THR A 346 4.00 18.34 2.07
CA THR A 346 2.76 17.75 1.55
C THR A 346 1.57 18.68 1.73
N SER A 347 0.84 18.95 0.64
CA SER A 347 -0.34 19.82 0.63
C SER A 347 -1.69 19.10 0.54
N HIS A 348 -1.68 17.77 0.38
CA HIS A 348 -2.88 16.95 0.14
C HIS A 348 -2.69 15.53 0.69
N LEU A 349 -3.75 14.74 0.81
CA LEU A 349 -3.73 13.47 1.58
C LEU A 349 -3.44 12.22 0.73
N LEU A 350 -3.75 12.25 -0.55
CA LEU A 350 -3.53 11.16 -1.49
C LEU A 350 -2.45 11.54 -2.50
N HIS A 351 -1.84 10.58 -3.18
CA HIS A 351 -1.01 10.87 -4.34
C HIS A 351 -1.25 9.81 -5.41
N VAL A 352 -1.09 10.19 -6.68
CA VAL A 352 -1.19 9.24 -7.78
C VAL A 352 0.11 8.45 -7.86
N SER A 353 0.00 7.13 -7.85
CA SER A 353 1.09 6.17 -8.00
C SER A 353 0.61 5.02 -8.89
N LEU A 354 1.32 4.78 -10.00
CA LEU A 354 1.01 3.71 -10.96
C LEU A 354 -0.46 3.72 -11.45
N GLY A 355 -1.03 4.91 -11.69
CA GLY A 355 -2.41 5.09 -12.17
C GLY A 355 -3.49 4.88 -11.09
N ASN A 356 -3.11 4.77 -9.81
CA ASN A 356 -4.04 4.67 -8.69
C ASN A 356 -3.71 5.66 -7.58
N PHE A 357 -4.64 5.95 -6.67
CA PHE A 357 -4.32 6.79 -5.50
C PHE A 357 -3.72 5.93 -4.38
N ALA A 358 -2.65 6.41 -3.77
CA ALA A 358 -2.05 5.86 -2.55
C ALA A 358 -2.10 6.90 -1.42
N CYS A 359 -2.22 6.42 -0.18
CA CYS A 359 -2.27 7.28 0.99
C CYS A 359 -0.88 7.87 1.27
N ARG A 360 -0.81 9.19 1.49
CA ARG A 360 0.40 9.82 2.03
C ARG A 360 0.50 9.60 3.53
N GLN A 361 1.69 9.81 4.08
CA GLN A 361 1.94 9.63 5.52
C GLN A 361 1.07 10.55 6.39
N ALA A 362 0.75 11.77 5.93
CA ALA A 362 -0.18 12.68 6.57
C ALA A 362 -1.55 12.04 6.86
N LEU A 363 -2.11 11.29 5.90
CA LEU A 363 -3.38 10.59 6.09
C LEU A 363 -3.25 9.43 7.09
N MET A 364 -2.13 8.70 7.06
CA MET A 364 -1.86 7.64 8.04
C MET A 364 -1.79 8.20 9.46
N ASN A 365 -1.10 9.33 9.64
CA ASN A 365 -0.99 9.99 10.93
C ASN A 365 -2.32 10.58 11.39
N LEU A 366 -3.16 11.10 10.48
CA LEU A 366 -4.52 11.54 10.80
C LEU A 366 -5.37 10.39 11.36
N LEU A 367 -5.31 9.21 10.74
CA LEU A 367 -6.02 8.01 11.19
C LEU A 367 -5.49 7.47 12.54
N LEU A 368 -4.18 7.60 12.81
CA LEU A 368 -3.53 7.04 13.99
C LEU A 368 -3.51 7.99 15.20
N THR A 369 -3.52 9.30 14.97
CA THR A 369 -3.26 10.33 16.00
C THR A 369 -4.28 11.45 16.02
N GLY A 370 -5.18 11.50 15.04
CA GLY A 370 -6.11 12.61 14.85
C GLY A 370 -5.50 13.86 14.25
N ARG A 371 -4.21 13.85 13.88
CA ARG A 371 -3.47 14.99 13.31
C ARG A 371 -2.80 14.60 12.00
N ALA A 372 -2.95 15.40 10.95
CA ALA A 372 -2.45 15.10 9.61
C ALA A 372 -0.97 15.48 9.38
N SER A 373 -0.12 15.45 10.42
CA SER A 373 1.31 15.74 10.30
C SER A 373 1.95 14.80 9.25
N PRO A 374 2.72 15.30 8.27
CA PRO A 374 3.35 14.44 7.26
C PRO A 374 4.49 13.56 7.79
N ASN A 375 5.01 13.87 8.98
CA ASN A 375 6.25 13.28 9.49
C ASN A 375 6.02 12.26 10.60
N VAL A 376 6.95 11.31 10.72
CA VAL A 376 6.86 10.20 11.69
C VAL A 376 7.83 10.32 12.86
N PHE A 377 8.68 11.34 12.89
CA PHE A 377 9.57 11.64 14.02
C PHE A 377 8.78 12.23 15.20
N ASN A 378 9.42 12.37 16.37
CA ASN A 378 8.78 12.92 17.57
C ASN A 378 8.86 14.45 17.61
N GLY A 379 7.79 15.09 18.09
CA GLY A 379 7.79 16.53 18.36
C GLY A 379 7.82 17.38 17.10
N THR A 380 8.32 18.61 17.22
CA THR A 380 8.47 19.56 16.10
C THR A 380 9.96 19.83 15.91
N LEU A 381 10.44 19.74 14.66
CA LEU A 381 11.80 20.12 14.29
C LEU A 381 11.81 21.57 13.85
N GLN A 382 12.70 22.36 14.45
CA GLN A 382 12.93 23.76 14.09
C GLN A 382 14.27 23.98 13.39
N TYR A 383 15.15 22.99 13.45
CA TYR A 383 16.49 23.00 12.90
C TYR A 383 16.69 21.77 12.03
N ASP A 384 17.51 21.89 11.00
CA ASP A 384 17.92 20.78 10.16
C ASP A 384 19.02 19.92 10.84
N GLU A 385 19.53 18.93 10.11
CA GLU A 385 20.59 18.04 10.59
C GLU A 385 21.94 18.75 10.83
N HIS A 386 22.14 19.92 10.23
CA HIS A 386 23.33 20.75 10.36
C HIS A 386 23.21 21.80 11.47
N GLY A 387 22.03 21.93 12.08
CA GLY A 387 21.73 22.88 13.15
C GLY A 387 21.29 24.26 12.64
N ASP A 388 21.04 24.39 11.34
CA ASP A 388 20.52 25.62 10.74
C ASP A 388 18.99 25.71 10.92
N PRO A 389 18.42 26.89 11.17
CA PRO A 389 16.99 27.06 11.37
C PRO A 389 16.23 26.77 10.06
N LEU A 390 15.18 25.97 10.16
CA LEU A 390 14.28 25.68 9.04
C LEU A 390 13.43 26.90 8.70
N GLU A 391 13.15 27.12 7.41
CA GLU A 391 12.26 28.20 6.96
C GLU A 391 10.86 28.09 7.59
N GLN A 392 10.39 26.85 7.77
CA GLN A 392 9.17 26.53 8.51
C GLN A 392 9.43 25.30 9.41
N PRO A 393 8.91 25.29 10.65
CA PRO A 393 9.01 24.11 11.50
C PRO A 393 8.36 22.89 10.87
N LEU A 394 9.02 21.74 10.93
CA LEU A 394 8.44 20.48 10.49
C LEU A 394 7.74 19.81 11.67
N HIS A 395 6.44 19.55 11.52
CA HIS A 395 5.64 18.95 12.57
C HIS A 395 5.70 17.43 12.46
N GLY A 396 6.06 16.75 13.56
CA GLY A 396 5.98 15.31 13.73
C GLY A 396 4.91 14.92 14.74
N ILE A 397 5.11 13.77 15.38
CA ILE A 397 4.15 13.15 16.30
C ILE A 397 4.31 13.73 17.70
N LEU A 398 3.26 14.39 18.18
CA LEU A 398 3.27 15.14 19.44
C LEU A 398 3.07 14.27 20.69
N ALA A 399 2.35 13.16 20.56
CA ALA A 399 2.00 12.30 21.68
C ALA A 399 2.00 10.82 21.28
N ARG A 400 2.21 9.95 22.28
CA ARG A 400 2.20 8.49 22.10
C ARG A 400 0.80 8.02 21.69
N SER A 401 0.70 7.38 20.52
CA SER A 401 -0.58 6.83 20.04
C SER A 401 -0.93 5.50 20.73
N ASP A 402 -2.22 5.17 20.75
CA ASP A 402 -2.72 3.85 21.15
C ASP A 402 -2.26 2.75 20.20
N VAL A 403 -2.19 3.06 18.90
CA VAL A 403 -1.78 2.14 17.83
C VAL A 403 -0.47 2.65 17.22
N GLY A 404 0.51 1.77 17.12
CA GLY A 404 1.81 2.09 16.61
C GLY A 404 1.88 2.09 15.08
N TYR A 405 2.99 2.58 14.56
CA TYR A 405 3.31 2.52 13.14
C TYR A 405 4.73 2.02 12.96
N LEU A 406 4.90 1.05 12.07
CA LEU A 406 6.19 0.53 11.64
C LEU A 406 6.31 0.72 10.14
N HIS A 407 7.45 1.20 9.69
CA HIS A 407 7.72 1.44 8.28
C HIS A 407 8.99 0.73 7.85
N TRP A 408 8.92 0.05 6.71
CA TRP A 408 10.07 -0.52 6.02
C TRP A 408 9.85 -0.48 4.51
N SER A 409 10.85 -0.02 3.76
CA SER A 409 10.84 0.01 2.30
C SER A 409 12.22 -0.32 1.76
N ARG A 410 12.33 -1.37 0.94
CA ARG A 410 13.59 -1.77 0.30
C ARG A 410 14.21 -0.61 -0.50
N GLU A 411 13.41 0.02 -1.35
CA GLU A 411 13.85 1.13 -2.21
C GLU A 411 14.41 2.31 -1.40
N GLN A 412 13.79 2.64 -0.26
CA GLN A 412 14.26 3.76 0.56
C GLN A 412 15.49 3.43 1.39
N VAL A 413 15.69 2.17 1.76
CA VAL A 413 16.95 1.71 2.38
C VAL A 413 18.09 1.87 1.40
N ASP A 414 17.92 1.41 0.15
CA ASP A 414 18.94 1.48 -0.89
C ASP A 414 19.35 2.93 -1.21
N HIS A 415 18.45 3.89 -0.96
CA HIS A 415 18.71 5.33 -1.15
C HIS A 415 19.05 6.11 0.13
N SER A 416 19.25 5.44 1.28
CA SER A 416 19.49 6.09 2.59
C SER A 416 18.41 7.12 3.00
N LYS A 417 17.17 6.90 2.56
CA LYS A 417 16.01 7.79 2.78
C LYS A 417 14.94 7.19 3.68
N LEU A 418 15.26 6.12 4.41
CA LEU A 418 14.27 5.47 5.25
C LEU A 418 13.85 6.41 6.40
N PRO A 419 12.57 6.79 6.51
CA PRO A 419 12.13 7.71 7.55
C PRO A 419 12.34 7.10 8.94
N MET A 420 13.02 7.83 9.81
CA MET A 420 13.21 7.44 11.20
C MET A 420 11.90 7.61 11.97
N VAL A 421 11.07 6.57 12.00
CA VAL A 421 9.87 6.55 12.84
C VAL A 421 10.26 6.78 14.31
N GLY A 422 9.65 7.77 14.95
CA GLY A 422 9.90 8.16 16.32
C GLY A 422 9.31 7.19 17.34
N SER A 423 9.75 7.29 18.60
CA SER A 423 9.26 6.42 19.68
C SER A 423 7.75 6.58 19.96
N MET A 424 7.15 7.75 19.66
CA MET A 424 5.71 7.97 19.85
C MET A 424 4.83 7.03 18.98
N LEU A 425 5.39 6.49 17.90
CA LEU A 425 4.75 5.51 17.02
C LEU A 425 5.38 4.10 17.12
N LYS A 426 6.69 3.98 17.37
CA LYS A 426 7.36 2.67 17.51
C LYS A 426 6.95 1.94 18.79
N THR A 427 6.74 2.67 19.88
CA THR A 427 6.30 2.14 21.17
C THR A 427 4.92 2.68 21.50
N PRO A 428 3.83 2.14 20.91
CA PRO A 428 2.46 2.58 21.20
C PRO A 428 2.00 2.25 22.62
N LYS A 429 0.88 2.81 23.08
CA LYS A 429 0.31 2.52 24.40
C LYS A 429 -0.25 1.09 24.51
N LEU A 430 -0.74 0.54 23.39
CA LEU A 430 -1.19 -0.84 23.28
C LEU A 430 -0.29 -1.59 22.30
N PRO A 431 -0.06 -2.89 22.48
CA PRO A 431 0.80 -3.69 21.60
C PRO A 431 0.11 -4.01 20.27
N ILE A 432 -0.23 -2.98 19.49
CA ILE A 432 -0.85 -3.05 18.18
C ILE A 432 -0.09 -2.09 17.27
N TRP A 433 0.32 -2.54 16.10
CA TRP A 433 1.04 -1.74 15.10
C TRP A 433 0.40 -1.92 13.73
N VAL A 434 0.28 -0.81 13.01
CA VAL A 434 0.08 -0.80 11.56
C VAL A 434 1.47 -0.80 10.90
N CYS A 435 1.73 -1.79 10.05
CA CYS A 435 3.00 -1.96 9.38
C CYS A 435 2.88 -1.59 7.90
N SER A 436 3.64 -0.60 7.45
CA SER A 436 3.85 -0.26 6.04
C SER A 436 5.14 -0.93 5.56
N ILE A 437 5.01 -2.04 4.84
CA ILE A 437 6.12 -2.87 4.36
C ILE A 437 6.10 -2.85 2.84
N ASN A 438 7.12 -2.23 2.21
CA ASN A 438 7.20 -2.03 0.76
C ASN A 438 5.90 -1.44 0.17
N GLY A 439 5.33 -0.43 0.84
CA GLY A 439 4.08 0.20 0.41
C GLY A 439 2.81 -0.63 0.64
N THR A 440 2.90 -1.82 1.25
CA THR A 440 1.74 -2.63 1.64
C THR A 440 1.46 -2.54 3.13
N TYR A 441 0.18 -2.39 3.49
CA TYR A 441 -0.24 -2.21 4.88
C TYR A 441 -0.69 -3.53 5.50
N SER A 442 -0.31 -3.75 6.75
CA SER A 442 -0.60 -4.96 7.53
C SER A 442 -0.68 -4.61 9.02
N ILE A 443 -1.05 -5.59 9.84
CA ILE A 443 -1.21 -5.44 11.29
C ILE A 443 -0.33 -6.44 12.02
N LEU A 444 0.33 -5.95 13.05
CA LEU A 444 1.07 -6.74 14.01
C LEU A 444 0.50 -6.44 15.40
N PHE A 445 0.18 -7.44 16.21
CA PHE A 445 -0.37 -7.18 17.55
C PHE A 445 -0.07 -8.28 18.55
N SER A 446 -0.18 -7.98 19.85
CA SER A 446 -0.16 -8.98 20.92
C SER A 446 -1.44 -8.87 21.75
N PRO A 447 -2.06 -9.98 22.16
CA PRO A 447 -3.15 -9.95 23.14
C PRO A 447 -2.68 -9.51 24.54
N ASN A 448 -1.39 -9.61 24.82
CA ASN A 448 -0.82 -9.25 26.11
C ASN A 448 -0.61 -7.73 26.25
N ARG A 449 -1.57 -7.04 26.90
CA ARG A 449 -1.51 -5.59 27.16
C ARG A 449 -0.20 -5.12 27.80
N SER A 450 0.40 -5.95 28.67
CA SER A 450 1.60 -5.58 29.44
C SER A 450 2.90 -5.71 28.65
N LEU A 451 2.86 -6.14 27.38
CA LEU A 451 4.05 -6.39 26.57
C LEU A 451 5.00 -5.18 26.51
N LEU A 452 4.46 -3.96 26.42
CA LEU A 452 5.25 -2.73 26.27
C LEU A 452 5.48 -1.96 27.59
N SER A 453 5.00 -2.49 28.72
CA SER A 453 5.12 -1.87 30.04
C SER A 453 5.88 -2.72 31.05
N ASP A 454 6.02 -4.03 30.80
CA ASP A 454 6.78 -4.95 31.65
C ASP A 454 8.01 -5.48 30.90
N TRP A 455 9.19 -4.99 31.30
CA TRP A 455 10.48 -5.38 30.73
C TRP A 455 10.72 -6.91 30.78
N LYS A 456 10.09 -7.65 31.71
CA LYS A 456 10.20 -9.12 31.78
C LYS A 456 9.56 -9.78 30.57
N MET A 457 8.48 -9.21 30.05
CA MET A 457 7.74 -9.72 28.90
C MET A 457 8.48 -9.46 27.59
N GLU A 458 9.38 -8.48 27.54
CA GLU A 458 10.18 -8.14 26.36
C GLU A 458 11.29 -9.16 26.03
N HIS A 459 11.51 -10.17 26.88
CA HIS A 459 12.55 -11.19 26.65
C HIS A 459 12.15 -12.27 25.65
N LEU A 460 10.87 -12.66 25.65
CA LEU A 460 10.28 -13.65 24.75
C LEU A 460 8.77 -13.43 24.72
N PHE A 461 8.21 -13.09 23.56
CA PHE A 461 6.80 -12.77 23.41
C PHE A 461 6.30 -13.12 22.01
N ASP A 462 5.00 -13.30 21.90
CA ASP A 462 4.35 -13.58 20.63
C ASP A 462 3.67 -12.33 20.06
N LEU A 463 3.84 -12.16 18.75
CA LEU A 463 3.11 -11.22 17.92
C LEU A 463 2.30 -11.96 16.86
N HIS A 464 1.12 -11.44 16.61
CA HIS A 464 0.18 -11.93 15.62
C HIS A 464 0.21 -11.02 14.39
N PHE A 465 0.43 -11.61 13.22
CA PHE A 465 0.53 -10.89 11.95
C PHE A 465 -0.68 -11.18 11.04
N TYR A 466 -1.32 -10.09 10.59
CA TYR A 466 -2.45 -10.12 9.67
C TYR A 466 -2.26 -9.14 8.52
N ASN A 467 -2.45 -9.59 7.28
CA ASN A 467 -2.20 -8.80 6.08
C ASN A 467 -3.47 -8.48 5.27
N GLY A 468 -4.67 -8.81 5.75
CA GLY A 468 -5.92 -8.48 5.04
C GLY A 468 -6.22 -9.27 3.76
N GLN A 469 -5.25 -10.00 3.18
CA GLN A 469 -5.43 -10.65 1.89
C GLN A 469 -6.44 -11.80 1.97
N PRO A 470 -7.36 -11.96 1.00
CA PRO A 470 -8.34 -13.04 0.98
C PRO A 470 -7.76 -14.44 1.17
N SER A 471 -6.53 -14.66 0.68
CA SER A 471 -5.79 -15.93 0.77
C SER A 471 -5.28 -16.28 2.18
N GLN A 472 -5.13 -15.30 3.08
CA GLN A 472 -4.74 -15.57 4.47
C GLN A 472 -5.91 -16.21 5.21
N LYS A 473 -5.74 -17.48 5.61
CA LYS A 473 -6.78 -18.28 6.30
C LYS A 473 -6.70 -18.22 7.82
N SER A 474 -5.54 -17.88 8.38
CA SER A 474 -5.32 -17.75 9.82
C SER A 474 -4.26 -16.68 10.09
N THR A 475 -4.26 -16.18 11.32
CA THR A 475 -3.29 -15.17 11.77
C THR A 475 -1.93 -15.83 12.02
N ALA A 476 -0.87 -15.30 11.40
CA ALA A 476 0.46 -15.86 11.57
C ALA A 476 1.01 -15.50 12.96
N LEU A 477 1.59 -16.48 13.66
CA LEU A 477 2.22 -16.29 14.96
C LEU A 477 3.73 -16.08 14.78
N LEU A 478 4.26 -15.00 15.34
CA LEU A 478 5.65 -14.62 15.32
C LEU A 478 6.18 -14.57 16.76
N THR A 479 6.98 -15.56 17.14
CA THR A 479 7.64 -15.56 18.45
C THR A 479 8.93 -14.75 18.40
N ILE A 480 8.97 -13.65 19.13
CA ILE A 480 10.10 -12.73 19.25
C ILE A 480 10.79 -12.99 20.57
N GLY A 481 12.09 -13.25 20.59
CA GLY A 481 12.84 -13.34 21.84
C GLY A 481 14.23 -12.75 21.71
N LYS A 482 14.86 -12.30 22.80
CA LYS A 482 16.21 -11.72 22.77
C LYS A 482 17.28 -12.68 22.24
N ALA A 483 17.05 -13.99 22.32
CA ALA A 483 17.89 -15.02 21.69
C ALA A 483 17.53 -15.33 20.22
N HIS A 484 16.37 -14.86 19.75
CA HIS A 484 15.80 -15.06 18.41
C HIS A 484 15.64 -13.75 17.61
N LEU A 485 15.98 -12.59 18.20
CA LEU A 485 15.86 -11.26 17.61
C LEU A 485 16.76 -11.04 16.40
N LEU A 486 17.46 -12.08 15.98
CA LEU A 486 18.32 -12.05 14.84
C LEU A 486 17.95 -13.05 13.74
N LEU A 487 16.94 -13.92 13.92
CA LEU A 487 16.52 -14.81 12.83
C LEU A 487 15.44 -14.21 11.92
N LEU A 488 14.90 -13.03 12.22
CA LEU A 488 13.79 -12.43 11.46
C LEU A 488 14.02 -10.99 10.97
N ILE A 489 15.25 -10.48 11.06
CA ILE A 489 15.68 -9.34 10.25
C ILE A 489 16.98 -9.74 9.54
N CYS A 490 16.83 -10.54 8.48
CA CYS A 490 17.87 -10.69 7.48
C CYS A 490 17.19 -10.65 6.11
N ILE A 491 17.08 -9.45 5.55
CA ILE A 491 16.85 -9.26 4.12
C ILE A 491 18.01 -8.40 3.61
N GLN A 492 18.99 -9.13 3.06
CA GLN A 492 20.03 -8.83 2.07
C GLN A 492 20.97 -7.61 2.19
N SER A 493 22.24 -8.01 2.14
CA SER A 493 23.45 -7.38 1.58
C SER A 493 23.25 -6.29 0.51
N TYR A 494 23.87 -5.14 0.74
CA TYR A 494 24.99 -4.63 -0.05
C TYR A 494 25.95 -3.87 0.89
N GLU A 495 27.20 -3.78 0.47
CA GLU A 495 28.43 -3.35 1.16
C GLU A 495 28.31 -2.51 2.46
N ASN A 496 29.07 -2.96 3.47
CA ASN A 496 29.62 -2.18 4.59
C ASN A 496 28.72 -1.62 5.70
N MET A 497 27.39 -1.87 5.74
CA MET A 497 26.55 -1.19 6.75
C MET A 497 25.98 -2.01 7.92
N PHE A 498 26.18 -3.33 8.01
CA PHE A 498 25.64 -4.10 9.16
C PHE A 498 26.59 -5.17 9.69
N THR A 499 26.92 -5.09 10.98
CA THR A 499 27.63 -6.14 11.71
C THR A 499 26.64 -7.14 12.29
N VAL A 500 26.77 -8.43 11.94
CA VAL A 500 25.99 -9.52 12.56
C VAL A 500 26.27 -9.55 14.07
N GLY A 501 25.23 -9.42 14.88
CA GLY A 501 25.33 -9.42 16.33
C GLY A 501 25.90 -10.73 16.89
N SER A 502 26.61 -10.66 18.02
CA SER A 502 27.30 -11.80 18.66
C SER A 502 26.38 -13.00 18.93
N MET A 503 25.08 -12.77 19.21
CA MET A 503 24.12 -13.84 19.50
C MET A 503 23.74 -14.70 18.27
N LEU A 504 23.88 -14.20 17.03
CA LEU A 504 23.77 -15.05 15.82
C LEU A 504 25.04 -15.77 15.49
N LYS A 505 26.15 -15.17 15.87
CA LYS A 505 27.46 -15.75 15.74
C LYS A 505 27.57 -16.97 16.68
N THR A 506 26.85 -16.99 17.81
CA THR A 506 26.82 -18.11 18.78
C THR A 506 25.40 -18.62 19.07
N PRO A 507 24.74 -19.33 18.13
CA PRO A 507 23.42 -19.92 18.35
C PRO A 507 23.44 -21.06 19.38
N LYS A 508 22.27 -21.40 19.96
CA LYS A 508 22.14 -22.50 20.94
C LYS A 508 22.50 -23.88 20.37
N LEU A 509 22.31 -24.06 19.07
CA LEU A 509 22.77 -25.21 18.30
C LEU A 509 23.69 -24.69 17.21
N PRO A 510 24.77 -25.40 16.86
CA PRO A 510 25.73 -24.97 15.82
C PRO A 510 25.13 -25.13 14.42
N ILE A 511 24.10 -24.34 14.13
CA ILE A 511 23.36 -24.28 12.89
C ILE A 511 23.16 -22.80 12.57
N TRP A 512 23.64 -22.39 11.40
CA TRP A 512 23.58 -21.02 10.91
C TRP A 512 22.86 -21.00 9.57
N VAL A 513 21.99 -20.00 9.41
CA VAL A 513 21.48 -19.61 8.10
C VAL A 513 22.35 -18.47 7.61
N CYS A 514 22.95 -18.65 6.44
CA CYS A 514 23.91 -17.72 5.85
C CYS A 514 23.28 -17.04 4.63
N SER A 515 23.30 -15.71 4.59
CA SER A 515 23.00 -14.94 3.39
C SER A 515 24.32 -14.60 2.71
N ILE A 516 24.59 -15.23 1.57
CA ILE A 516 25.86 -15.14 0.83
C ILE A 516 25.53 -14.68 -0.59
N ASN A 517 26.00 -13.49 -0.98
CA ASN A 517 25.73 -12.87 -2.28
C ASN A 517 24.23 -12.86 -2.66
N GLY A 518 23.38 -12.66 -1.66
CA GLY A 518 21.94 -12.67 -1.83
C GLY A 518 21.27 -14.04 -1.98
N THR A 519 22.02 -15.14 -1.85
CA THR A 519 21.46 -16.49 -1.75
C THR A 519 21.47 -16.98 -0.30
N TYR A 520 20.51 -17.84 0.06
CA TYR A 520 20.43 -18.41 1.41
C TYR A 520 20.98 -19.81 1.42
N SER A 521 21.85 -20.08 2.39
CA SER A 521 22.52 -21.36 2.60
C SER A 521 22.54 -21.72 4.09
N ILE A 522 22.91 -22.94 4.40
CA ILE A 522 22.98 -23.46 5.77
C ILE A 522 24.41 -23.93 6.04
N LEU A 523 24.99 -23.46 7.14
CA LEU A 523 26.19 -24.02 7.76
C LEU A 523 25.78 -24.74 9.04
N PHE A 524 26.29 -25.93 9.30
CA PHE A 524 26.01 -26.61 10.57
C PHE A 524 27.13 -27.57 11.00
N SER A 525 27.24 -27.81 12.30
CA SER A 525 28.08 -28.88 12.85
C SER A 525 27.21 -29.94 13.54
N PRO A 526 27.48 -31.24 13.37
CA PRO A 526 26.82 -32.28 14.16
C PRO A 526 27.27 -32.26 15.64
N ASN A 527 28.41 -31.65 15.93
CA ASN A 527 28.94 -31.52 17.29
C ASN A 527 28.21 -30.42 18.07
N ARG A 528 27.17 -30.79 18.83
CA ARG A 528 26.36 -29.86 19.64
C ARG A 528 27.18 -29.03 20.64
N SER A 529 28.34 -29.53 21.06
CA SER A 529 29.19 -28.86 22.03
C SER A 529 30.11 -27.81 21.44
N LEU A 530 30.13 -27.66 20.10
CA LEU A 530 31.04 -26.75 19.38
C LEU A 530 31.05 -25.33 19.96
N LEU A 531 29.88 -24.79 20.30
CA LEU A 531 29.75 -23.40 20.79
C LEU A 531 29.71 -23.27 22.32
N SER A 532 29.64 -24.39 23.04
CA SER A 532 29.60 -24.41 24.51
C SER A 532 30.95 -24.75 25.15
N ASP A 533 31.88 -25.33 24.38
CA ASP A 533 33.21 -25.70 24.82
C ASP A 533 34.26 -25.00 23.94
N TRP A 534 34.97 -24.02 24.52
CA TRP A 534 35.98 -23.24 23.81
C TRP A 534 37.11 -24.11 23.24
N LYS A 535 37.38 -25.30 23.81
CA LYS A 535 38.37 -26.24 23.25
C LYS A 535 37.93 -26.83 21.92
N MET A 536 36.61 -26.96 21.71
CA MET A 536 36.03 -27.49 20.47
C MET A 536 36.06 -26.46 19.34
N GLU A 537 36.20 -25.16 19.65
CA GLU A 537 36.33 -24.10 18.64
C GLU A 537 37.76 -23.99 18.06
N HIS A 538 38.71 -24.86 18.43
CA HIS A 538 40.08 -24.80 17.89
C HIS A 538 40.19 -25.40 16.49
N LEU A 539 39.65 -26.61 16.32
CA LEU A 539 39.66 -27.36 15.06
C LEU A 539 38.36 -28.18 14.98
N PHE A 540 37.53 -27.89 13.99
CA PHE A 540 36.20 -28.51 13.88
C PHE A 540 35.66 -28.52 12.46
N ASP A 541 34.65 -29.35 12.24
CA ASP A 541 34.00 -29.49 10.95
C ASP A 541 32.67 -28.73 10.88
N LEU A 542 32.45 -28.08 9.75
CA LEU A 542 31.18 -27.50 9.32
C LEU A 542 30.71 -28.14 8.02
N HIS A 543 29.42 -28.45 7.96
CA HIS A 543 28.74 -28.85 6.73
C HIS A 543 28.06 -27.64 6.10
N PHE A 544 28.28 -27.46 4.81
CA PHE A 544 27.68 -26.42 4.00
C PHE A 544 26.65 -26.99 3.02
N TYR A 545 25.46 -26.40 3.01
CA TYR A 545 24.35 -26.74 2.12
C TYR A 545 23.75 -25.47 1.51
N ASN A 546 23.82 -25.32 0.19
CA ASN A 546 23.34 -24.14 -0.54
C ASN A 546 21.93 -24.33 -1.13
N GLY A 547 21.33 -25.52 -1.00
CA GLY A 547 19.98 -25.80 -1.49
C GLY A 547 19.81 -25.85 -3.01
N GLN A 548 20.89 -25.73 -3.79
CA GLN A 548 20.81 -25.79 -5.25
C GLN A 548 20.60 -27.23 -5.74
N PRO A 549 19.79 -27.46 -6.80
CA PRO A 549 19.60 -28.80 -7.39
C PRO A 549 20.89 -29.48 -7.86
N SER A 550 21.94 -28.70 -8.13
CA SER A 550 23.28 -29.16 -8.51
C SER A 550 24.04 -29.77 -7.33
N GLN A 551 23.74 -29.39 -6.09
CA GLN A 551 24.42 -29.89 -4.90
C GLN A 551 23.83 -31.23 -4.46
N LYS A 552 24.48 -32.33 -4.87
CA LYS A 552 24.06 -33.70 -4.53
C LYS A 552 24.48 -34.18 -3.14
N SER A 553 25.42 -33.49 -2.49
CA SER A 553 25.91 -33.80 -1.14
C SER A 553 26.36 -32.53 -0.42
N THR A 554 26.30 -32.52 0.92
CA THR A 554 26.80 -31.40 1.73
C THR A 554 28.32 -31.28 1.58
N ALA A 555 28.83 -30.06 1.46
CA ALA A 555 30.27 -29.81 1.44
C ALA A 555 30.79 -29.84 2.88
N LEU A 556 31.89 -30.55 3.13
CA LEU A 556 32.53 -30.63 4.44
C LEU A 556 33.69 -29.64 4.49
N LEU A 557 33.64 -28.70 5.45
CA LEU A 557 34.64 -27.67 5.67
C LEU A 557 35.35 -27.95 6.99
N THR A 558 36.67 -28.06 6.98
CA THR A 558 37.49 -28.12 8.20
C THR A 558 37.94 -26.71 8.56
N ILE A 559 37.62 -26.27 9.78
CA ILE A 559 37.90 -24.92 10.28
C ILE A 559 38.97 -25.01 11.36
N ASP A 560 40.07 -24.28 11.18
CA ASP A 560 41.12 -24.12 12.19
C ASP A 560 41.25 -22.64 12.57
N THR A 561 41.00 -22.34 13.84
CA THR A 561 40.96 -20.96 14.36
C THR A 561 42.28 -20.48 14.97
N HIS A 562 43.25 -21.39 15.17
CA HIS A 562 44.58 -21.07 15.74
C HIS A 562 45.69 -21.04 14.68
N SER A 563 45.40 -21.58 13.51
CA SER A 563 46.25 -21.53 12.34
C SER A 563 46.21 -20.15 11.68
N HIS A 564 47.06 -19.23 12.13
CA HIS A 564 47.24 -17.89 11.55
C HIS A 564 47.96 -17.88 10.18
N HIS A 565 48.01 -19.01 9.46
CA HIS A 565 48.72 -19.13 8.17
C HIS A 565 48.18 -18.17 7.09
N TRP A 566 47.01 -17.57 7.32
CA TRP A 566 46.37 -16.60 6.43
C TRP A 566 47.13 -15.27 6.34
N GLU A 567 47.88 -14.85 7.38
CA GLU A 567 48.69 -13.62 7.35
C GLU A 567 50.11 -13.84 6.78
N THR A 568 50.63 -15.06 6.86
CA THR A 568 52.05 -15.35 6.61
C THR A 568 52.41 -15.47 5.13
N GLY A 569 51.42 -15.43 4.23
CA GLY A 569 51.62 -15.51 2.79
C GLY A 569 50.94 -14.38 2.02
N LYS A 570 51.73 -13.38 1.62
CA LYS A 570 51.49 -12.40 0.53
C LYS A 570 50.98 -11.02 0.95
N ARG A 571 51.93 -10.15 1.30
CA ARG A 571 51.81 -8.69 1.33
C ARG A 571 51.68 -8.03 -0.06
N ASP A 572 51.72 -8.77 -1.16
CA ASP A 572 51.71 -8.18 -2.51
C ASP A 572 50.58 -8.72 -3.37
N SER A 573 49.42 -8.06 -3.38
CA SER A 573 48.48 -7.98 -4.51
C SER A 573 47.32 -7.05 -4.18
N GLN A 574 47.33 -5.83 -4.75
CA GLN A 574 46.20 -4.91 -4.81
C GLN A 574 45.10 -5.50 -5.71
N GLY A 575 44.31 -6.43 -5.19
CA GLY A 575 43.16 -7.01 -5.88
C GLY A 575 41.95 -7.05 -4.97
N ASP A 576 40.77 -6.91 -5.59
CA ASP A 576 39.45 -7.02 -4.96
C ASP A 576 39.33 -8.33 -4.13
N PRO A 577 39.04 -8.26 -2.81
CA PRO A 577 38.98 -9.42 -1.94
C PRO A 577 37.92 -10.45 -2.35
N GLU A 578 36.83 -10.05 -3.03
CA GLU A 578 35.80 -10.99 -3.54
C GLU A 578 36.34 -11.89 -4.66
N LYS A 579 37.33 -11.45 -5.44
CA LYS A 579 37.99 -12.27 -6.46
C LYS A 579 39.02 -13.24 -5.87
N ARG A 580 39.39 -13.06 -4.59
CA ARG A 580 40.51 -13.75 -3.95
C ARG A 580 40.08 -14.91 -3.06
N PHE A 581 38.87 -14.85 -2.49
CA PHE A 581 38.34 -15.89 -1.61
C PHE A 581 36.85 -16.14 -1.85
N PRO A 582 36.37 -17.40 -1.80
CA PRO A 582 34.94 -17.72 -1.89
C PRO A 582 34.11 -16.97 -0.85
N SER A 583 32.94 -16.45 -1.23
CA SER A 583 32.08 -15.68 -0.32
C SER A 583 31.62 -16.47 0.92
N VAL A 584 31.61 -17.80 0.84
CA VAL A 584 31.38 -18.70 1.97
C VAL A 584 32.48 -18.61 3.02
N GLU A 585 33.75 -18.57 2.60
CA GLU A 585 34.87 -18.44 3.53
C GLU A 585 34.85 -17.08 4.23
N MET A 586 34.56 -16.01 3.49
CA MET A 586 34.46 -14.68 4.07
C MET A 586 33.32 -14.60 5.08
N THR A 587 32.20 -15.26 4.81
CA THR A 587 31.08 -15.37 5.76
C THR A 587 31.49 -16.07 7.05
N ILE A 588 32.22 -17.20 6.97
CA ILE A 588 32.72 -17.93 8.15
C ILE A 588 33.67 -17.08 8.99
N ARG A 589 34.56 -16.32 8.32
CA ARG A 589 35.53 -15.44 8.99
C ARG A 589 34.90 -14.27 9.73
N THR A 590 33.64 -13.94 9.44
CA THR A 590 32.90 -12.97 10.27
C THR A 590 32.66 -13.48 11.70
N LYS A 591 32.65 -14.81 11.93
CA LYS A 591 32.54 -15.43 13.26
C LYS A 591 33.92 -15.79 13.83
N TRP A 592 34.74 -16.48 13.06
CA TRP A 592 36.07 -16.92 13.47
C TRP A 592 37.11 -16.15 12.67
N GLU A 593 37.44 -14.97 13.16
CA GLU A 593 38.39 -14.07 12.52
C GLU A 593 39.75 -14.76 12.34
N GLY A 594 40.27 -14.72 11.13
CA GLY A 594 41.55 -15.35 10.79
C GLY A 594 41.54 -16.88 10.70
N ALA A 595 40.38 -17.53 10.68
CA ALA A 595 40.33 -18.99 10.52
C ALA A 595 40.83 -19.47 9.15
N ALA A 596 41.62 -20.53 9.17
CA ALA A 596 41.98 -21.32 8.00
C ALA A 596 40.84 -22.31 7.68
N ILE A 597 40.49 -22.43 6.39
CA ILE A 597 39.32 -23.20 5.94
C ILE A 597 39.79 -24.16 4.84
N ASP A 598 39.58 -25.46 5.05
CA ASP A 598 39.83 -26.50 4.05
C ASP A 598 38.48 -27.06 3.54
N TRP A 599 38.30 -27.08 2.23
CA TRP A 599 37.10 -27.62 1.57
C TRP A 599 37.13 -29.15 1.39
N ASN A 600 38.17 -29.82 1.88
CA ASN A 600 38.33 -31.28 1.88
C ASN A 600 38.13 -31.90 0.48
N GLY A 601 38.66 -31.24 -0.56
CA GLY A 601 38.53 -31.67 -1.96
C GLY A 601 37.22 -31.27 -2.65
N THR A 602 36.33 -30.53 -1.99
CA THR A 602 35.14 -29.92 -2.62
C THR A 602 35.53 -28.63 -3.34
N VAL A 603 35.03 -28.42 -4.56
CA VAL A 603 35.28 -27.16 -5.29
C VAL A 603 34.54 -26.01 -4.58
N PRO A 604 35.23 -24.92 -4.23
CA PRO A 604 34.58 -23.78 -3.58
C PRO A 604 33.49 -23.14 -4.44
N PHE A 605 32.40 -22.73 -3.79
CA PHE A 605 31.31 -21.98 -4.43
C PHE A 605 31.65 -20.49 -4.40
N PHE A 606 31.88 -19.91 -5.59
CA PHE A 606 32.12 -18.49 -5.78
C PHE A 606 30.80 -17.72 -5.98
#